data_AF-A0A0C3BI47-F1
#
_entry.id   AF-A0A0C3BI47-F1
#
_cell.length_a   1.000
_cell.length_b   1.000
_cell.length_c   1.000
_cell.angle_alpha   90.00
_cell.angle_beta   90.00
_cell.angle_gamma   90.00
#
_symmetry.space_group_name_H-M   'P 1'
#
loop_
_entity.id
_entity.type
_entity.pdbx_description
1 polymer ?
#
loop_
_entity_poly.entity_id
_entity_poly.type
_entity_poly.pdbx_seq_one_letter_code
_entity_poly.pdbx_strand_id
1 'polypeptide(L)' 'FIATSVDIERVFSQGRILLSHLRNRLSVQSTRALMCVGIWSCLGYVKDSDLKAVAILPEV' A
#
# COMPACT_ATOMS: atom_id res chain seq x y z
N PHE A 1 2.21 -16.27 0.88
CA PHE A 1 3.59 -15.74 0.84
C PHE A 1 4.02 -15.38 2.24
N ILE A 2 5.21 -15.79 2.66
CA ILE A 2 5.79 -15.37 3.93
C ILE A 2 6.22 -13.91 3.72
N ALA A 3 5.66 -12.97 4.48
CA ALA A 3 5.99 -11.56 4.37
C ALA A 3 7.36 -11.30 5.04
N THR A 4 8.45 -11.59 4.33
CA THR A 4 9.78 -11.21 4.80
C THR A 4 10.02 -9.72 4.50
N SER A 5 10.85 -9.05 5.30
CA SER A 5 11.18 -7.63 5.08
C SER A 5 11.68 -7.36 3.66
N VAL A 6 12.38 -8.33 3.07
CA VAL A 6 12.92 -8.28 1.71
C VAL A 6 11.81 -8.26 0.65
N ASP A 7 10.75 -9.06 0.82
CA ASP A 7 9.61 -9.04 -0.12
C ASP A 7 8.92 -7.69 -0.13
N ILE A 8 8.77 -7.08 1.05
CA ILE A 8 8.18 -5.75 1.22
C ILE A 8 9.06 -4.68 0.56
N GLU A 9 10.38 -4.72 0.75
CA GLU A 9 11.32 -3.80 0.09
C GLU A 9 11.32 -3.93 -1.43
N ARG A 10 11.17 -5.16 -1.95
CA ARG A 10 11.10 -5.40 -3.39
C ARG A 10 9.86 -4.75 -4.01
N VAL A 11 8.71 -4.87 -3.36
CA VAL A 11 7.49 -4.19 -3.83
C VAL A 11 7.67 -2.67 -3.77
N PHE A 12 8.27 -2.11 -2.72
CA PHE A 12 8.56 -0.67 -2.68
C PHE A 12 9.50 -0.20 -3.77
N SER A 13 10.51 -0.99 -4.12
CA SER A 13 11.41 -0.67 -5.23
C SER A 13 10.67 -0.67 -6.57
N GLN A 14 9.84 -1.68 -6.82
CA GLN A 14 9.06 -1.79 -8.06
C GLN A 14 8.00 -0.69 -8.17
N GLY A 15 7.28 -0.41 -7.08
CA GLY A 15 6.26 0.63 -7.06
C GLY A 15 6.84 2.04 -7.22
N ARG A 16 8.05 2.32 -6.70
CA ARG A 16 8.74 3.60 -6.93
C ARG A 16 9.02 3.85 -8.42
N ILE A 17 9.44 2.82 -9.17
CA ILE A 17 9.71 2.93 -10.61
C ILE A 17 8.41 3.23 -11.38
N LEU A 18 7.30 2.56 -11.04
CA LEU A 18 6.00 2.81 -11.66
C LEU A 18 5.45 4.21 -11.33
N LEU A 19 5.63 4.68 -10.09
CA LEU A 19 5.14 5.97 -9.61
C LEU A 19 6.03 7.15 -9.99
N SER A 20 7.32 6.98 -10.25
CA SER A 20 8.11 8.06 -10.84
C SER A 20 7.67 8.38 -12.27
N HIS A 21 7.16 7.37 -12.99
CA HIS A 21 6.64 7.52 -14.36
C HIS A 21 5.21 8.07 -14.39
N LEU A 22 4.38 7.72 -13.41
CA LEU A 22 3.05 8.29 -13.24
C LEU A 22 3.14 9.49 -12.30
N ARG A 23 3.02 10.72 -12.81
CA ARG A 23 3.06 12.02 -12.08
C ARG A 23 1.95 12.15 -11.00
N ASN A 24 1.89 11.21 -10.09
CA ASN A 24 0.89 11.10 -9.05
C ASN A 24 1.40 11.92 -7.87
N ARG A 25 0.62 12.92 -7.43
CA ARG A 25 1.00 13.84 -6.33
C ARG A 25 0.94 13.16 -4.94
N LEU A 26 1.10 11.84 -4.88
CA LEU A 26 1.12 11.09 -3.64
C LEU A 26 2.48 11.27 -2.95
N SER A 27 2.43 11.50 -1.64
CA SER A 27 3.64 11.49 -0.82
C SER A 27 4.28 10.10 -0.82
N VAL A 28 5.57 10.04 -0.48
CA VAL A 28 6.30 8.78 -0.30
C VAL A 28 5.63 7.90 0.77
N GLN A 29 5.09 8.50 1.83
CA GLN A 29 4.41 7.79 2.91
C GLN A 29 3.08 7.19 2.46
N SER A 30 2.24 7.97 1.76
CA SER A 30 0.96 7.49 1.22
C SER A 30 1.17 6.38 0.19
N THR A 31 2.19 6.53 -0.65
CA THR A 31 2.62 5.52 -1.62
C THR A 31 3.01 4.20 -0.93
N ARG A 32 3.81 4.29 0.12
CA ARG A 32 4.26 3.14 0.91
C ARG A 32 3.09 2.43 1.57
N ALA A 33 2.18 3.19 2.18
CA ALA A 33 0.96 2.67 2.79
C ALA A 33 0.07 1.95 1.77
N LEU A 34 -0.15 2.57 0.59
CA LEU A 34 -0.99 2.00 -0.46
C LEU A 34 -0.44 0.67 -1.00
N MET A 35 0.88 0.57 -1.17
CA MET A 35 1.52 -0.70 -1.57
C MET A 35 1.35 -1.80 -0.52
N CYS A 36 1.55 -1.48 0.78
CA CYS A 36 1.32 -2.44 1.85
C CYS A 36 -0.13 -2.93 1.87
N VAL A 37 -1.08 -2.01 1.80
CA VAL A 37 -2.52 -2.33 1.77
C VAL A 37 -2.86 -3.18 0.55
N GLY A 38 -2.29 -2.88 -0.62
CA GLY A 38 -2.45 -3.70 -1.82
C GLY A 38 -1.95 -5.13 -1.66
N ILE A 39 -0.74 -5.32 -1.09
CA ILE A 39 -0.20 -6.66 -0.80
C ILE A 39 -1.08 -7.40 0.21
N TRP A 40 -1.46 -6.73 1.30
CA TRP A 40 -2.29 -7.34 2.33
C TRP A 40 -3.69 -7.70 1.83
N SER A 41 -4.26 -6.90 0.93
CA SER A 41 -5.50 -7.22 0.22
C SER A 41 -5.34 -8.47 -0.64
N CYS A 42 -4.27 -8.57 -1.44
CA CYS A 42 -3.95 -9.78 -2.21
C CYS A 42 -3.73 -11.03 -1.34
N LEU A 43 -3.22 -10.85 -0.11
CA LEU A 43 -3.03 -11.93 0.86
C LEU A 43 -4.29 -12.24 1.68
N GLY A 44 -5.39 -11.50 1.48
CA GLY A 44 -6.64 -11.67 2.22
C GLY A 44 -6.59 -11.20 3.68
N TYR A 45 -5.57 -10.42 4.05
CA TYR A 45 -5.44 -9.86 5.40
C TYR A 45 -6.28 -8.60 5.62
N VAL A 46 -6.70 -7.95 4.54
CA VAL A 46 -7.57 -6.77 4.58
C VAL A 46 -8.96 -7.18 4.11
N LYS A 47 -9.96 -7.06 4.99
CA LYS A 47 -11.37 -7.23 4.62
C LYS A 47 -11.92 -5.90 4.15
N ASP A 48 -12.82 -5.94 3.16
CA ASP A 48 -13.49 -4.73 2.65
C ASP A 48 -14.28 -3.98 3.74
N SER A 49 -14.72 -4.69 4.79
CA SER A 49 -15.33 -4.09 5.98
C SER A 49 -14.39 -3.14 6.70
N ASP A 50 -13.12 -3.51 6.81
CA ASP A 50 -12.11 -2.76 7.55
C ASP A 50 -11.69 -1.53 6.74
N LEU A 51 -11.61 -1.67 5.41
CA LEU A 51 -11.38 -0.53 4.51
C LEU A 51 -12.51 0.51 4.57
N LYS A 52 -13.77 0.05 4.60
CA LYS A 52 -14.93 0.93 4.74
C LYS A 52 -14.91 1.65 6.09
N ALA A 53 -14.58 0.95 7.17
CA ALA A 53 -14.46 1.56 8.49
C ALA A 53 -13.37 2.65 8.51
N VAL A 54 -12.21 2.38 7.91
CA VAL A 54 -11.11 3.34 7.83
C VAL A 54 -11.44 4.54 6.94
N ALA A 55 -12.17 4.35 5.84
CA ALA A 55 -12.55 5.43 4.94
C ALA A 55 -13.55 6.43 5.57
N ILE A 56 -14.26 6.03 6.63
CA ILE A 56 -15.22 6.88 7.36
C ILE A 56 -14.53 7.62 8.52
N LEU A 57 -13.31 7.23 8.91
CA LEU A 57 -12.58 7.90 9.97
C LEU A 57 -12.20 9.33 9.54
N PRO A 58 -12.32 10.32 10.42
CA PRO A 58 -11.87 11.68 10.14
C PRO A 58 -10.35 11.69 9.93
N GLU A 59 -9.90 12.43 8.91
CA GLU A 59 -8.48 12.71 8.69
C GLU A 59 -7.95 13.53 9.88
N VAL A 60 -6.89 13.03 10.53
CA VAL A 60 -6.24 13.65 11.72
C VAL A 60 -5.13 14.61 11.31
#